data_AF-A0A177G584-F1
#
_entry.id   AF-A0A177G584-F1
#
_cell.length_a   1.000
_cell.length_b   1.000
_cell.length_c   1.000
_cell.angle_alpha   90.00
_cell.angle_beta   90.00
_cell.angle_gamma   90.00
#
_symmetry.space_group_name_H-M   'P 1'
#
loop_
_entity.id
_entity.type
_entity.pdbx_description
1 polymer ?
#
loop_
_entity_poly.entity_id
_entity_poly.type
_entity_poly.pdbx_seq_one_letter_code
_entity_poly.pdbx_strand_id
1 'polypeptide(L)'
;MVTTIGLMELVEQGKVNLDHDVSEYLGFRLRNPDFPTTPITVRMLLNHTSTLRDGEVYFLPPDKSVKDFFDKTHKAGSQDYHFSFHDNHAPGTYFTYCNLAYGLVGTIIERVSGERFDRYQKHHVLDPLKIDGGYNVAELEHPERVATLYQHVPSGYEATVDSQPLKSWSKEALASYKIGSNGSMFSPQGGLHISLQGLTRLAQFMIQRGKLDGVRLLAPQSIEAMETSTWTFNGQNGVCPYPLSAYGLSLFTLTGTKDTNGKPAIPYVGYQGGLHGHLGDAYGLHSGFWYNPKNGEAYLFAADGYPDYDQERAGQYSSFSRVEEENFYNSGGKIT
;
A
#
# COMPACT_ATOMS: atom_id res chain seq x y z
N MET A 1 3.51 2.04 0.00
CA MET A 1 4.89 2.59 0.03
C MET A 1 5.13 3.64 1.13
N VAL A 2 4.49 4.82 1.12
CA VAL A 2 4.79 5.91 2.10
C VAL A 2 4.64 5.44 3.56
N THR A 3 3.56 4.71 3.86
CA THR A 3 3.35 4.06 5.16
C THR A 3 4.58 3.28 5.66
N THR A 4 5.21 2.52 4.77
CA THR A 4 6.39 1.70 5.05
C THR A 4 7.63 2.55 5.29
N ILE A 5 7.78 3.69 4.62
CA ILE A 5 8.91 4.61 4.86
C ILE A 5 8.87 5.08 6.32
N GLY A 6 7.70 5.52 6.81
CA GLY A 6 7.54 5.90 8.22
C GLY A 6 7.78 4.73 9.19
N LEU A 7 7.33 3.51 8.85
CA LEU A 7 7.64 2.34 9.67
C LEU A 7 9.14 2.00 9.68
N MET A 8 9.83 2.10 8.55
CA MET A 8 11.26 1.79 8.44
C MET A 8 12.11 2.76 9.26
N GLU A 9 11.67 4.00 9.45
CA GLU A 9 12.30 4.93 10.39
C GLU A 9 12.23 4.39 11.83
N LEU A 10 11.09 3.84 12.26
CA LEU A 10 10.96 3.18 13.56
C LEU A 10 11.81 1.90 13.65
N VAL A 11 12.05 1.22 12.52
CA VAL A 11 12.99 0.09 12.45
C VAL A 11 14.42 0.56 12.66
N GLU A 12 14.85 1.65 12.02
CA GLU A 12 16.19 2.23 12.22
C GLU A 12 16.40 2.73 13.66
N GLN A 13 15.35 3.22 14.31
CA GLN A 13 15.35 3.60 15.72
C GLN A 13 15.38 2.39 16.68
N GLY A 14 15.32 1.16 16.17
CA GLY A 14 15.29 -0.08 16.95
C GLY A 14 13.98 -0.30 17.70
N LYS A 15 12.93 0.46 17.38
CA LYS A 15 11.62 0.36 18.03
C LYS A 15 10.71 -0.69 17.40
N VAL A 16 10.92 -1.00 16.13
CA VAL A 16 10.22 -2.07 15.40
C VAL A 16 11.25 -3.04 14.84
N ASN A 17 10.98 -4.34 14.96
CA ASN A 17 11.73 -5.39 14.29
C ASN A 17 10.81 -6.04 13.25
N LEU A 18 11.27 -6.09 12.00
CA LEU A 18 10.52 -6.66 10.88
C LEU A 18 10.16 -8.13 11.09
N ASP A 19 10.98 -8.88 11.81
CA ASP A 19 10.82 -10.32 11.98
C ASP A 19 10.19 -10.71 13.34
N HIS A 20 9.80 -9.72 14.15
CA HIS A 20 9.05 -9.95 15.39
C HIS A 20 7.56 -10.16 15.13
N ASP A 21 6.92 -10.87 16.07
CA ASP A 21 5.49 -11.10 16.11
C ASP A 21 4.71 -9.78 16.29
N VAL A 22 3.77 -9.53 15.38
CA VAL A 22 2.91 -8.33 15.41
C VAL A 22 2.06 -8.23 16.68
N SER A 23 1.79 -9.35 17.35
CA SER A 23 1.04 -9.38 18.61
C SER A 23 1.69 -8.56 19.72
N GLU A 24 3.03 -8.49 19.72
CA GLU A 24 3.81 -7.72 20.71
C GLU A 24 3.55 -6.22 20.57
N TYR A 25 3.42 -5.74 19.33
CA TYR A 25 3.15 -4.33 19.03
C TYR A 25 1.66 -3.97 19.18
N LEU A 26 0.77 -4.88 18.75
CA LEU A 26 -0.69 -4.65 18.75
C LEU A 26 -1.31 -4.78 20.15
N GLY A 27 -0.66 -5.47 21.08
CA GLY A 27 -1.16 -5.68 22.46
C GLY A 27 -2.33 -6.66 22.54
N PHE A 28 -2.53 -7.49 21.51
CA PHE A 28 -3.42 -8.65 21.54
C PHE A 28 -2.84 -9.76 20.66
N ARG A 29 -3.18 -11.00 20.97
CA ARG A 29 -2.69 -12.16 20.20
C ARG A 29 -3.36 -12.20 18.83
N LEU A 30 -2.57 -11.99 17.76
CA LEU A 30 -3.00 -12.15 16.37
C LEU A 30 -2.38 -13.42 15.79
N ARG A 31 -3.22 -14.42 15.52
CA ARG A 31 -2.83 -15.71 14.95
C ARG A 31 -3.91 -16.21 14.01
N ASN A 32 -3.51 -16.72 12.85
CA ASN A 32 -4.42 -17.48 12.03
C ASN A 32 -4.87 -18.73 12.82
N PRO A 33 -6.19 -18.97 13.00
CA PRO A 33 -6.71 -20.13 13.72
C PRO A 33 -6.24 -21.48 13.16
N ASP A 34 -5.98 -21.59 11.85
CA ASP A 34 -5.46 -22.81 11.22
C ASP A 34 -3.96 -23.04 11.53
N PHE A 35 -3.24 -21.98 11.96
CA PHE A 35 -1.81 -22.00 12.31
C PHE A 35 -1.54 -21.35 13.68
N PRO A 36 -2.09 -21.88 14.79
CA PRO A 36 -2.13 -21.18 16.07
C PRO A 36 -0.76 -20.97 16.74
N THR A 37 0.25 -21.73 16.30
CA THR A 37 1.64 -21.67 16.79
C THR A 37 2.56 -20.83 15.90
N THR A 38 2.15 -20.51 14.67
CA THR A 38 2.98 -19.77 13.72
C THR A 38 2.74 -18.26 13.89
N PRO A 39 3.77 -17.46 14.23
CA PRO A 39 3.62 -16.02 14.35
C PRO A 39 3.41 -15.35 12.98
N ILE A 40 2.66 -14.25 12.99
CA ILE A 40 2.61 -13.30 11.89
C ILE A 40 3.61 -12.20 12.22
N THR A 41 4.58 -11.94 11.33
CA THR A 41 5.60 -10.91 11.56
C THR A 41 5.24 -9.59 10.89
N VAL A 42 5.91 -8.50 11.30
CA VAL A 42 5.73 -7.18 10.68
C VAL A 42 6.06 -7.23 9.19
N ARG A 43 7.12 -7.97 8.81
CA ARG A 43 7.50 -8.22 7.41
C ARG A 43 6.36 -8.87 6.62
N MET A 44 5.68 -9.84 7.23
CA MET A 44 4.55 -10.53 6.59
C MET A 44 3.34 -9.60 6.35
N LEU A 45 3.16 -8.56 7.17
CA LEU A 45 2.17 -7.53 6.89
C LEU A 45 2.58 -6.69 5.67
N LEU A 46 3.84 -6.24 5.63
CA LEU A 46 4.36 -5.35 4.58
C LEU A 46 4.46 -6.00 3.20
N ASN A 47 4.63 -7.33 3.15
CA ASN A 47 4.76 -8.08 1.90
C ASN A 47 3.54 -8.96 1.58
N HIS A 48 2.43 -8.80 2.32
CA HIS A 48 1.16 -9.52 2.12
C HIS A 48 1.25 -11.06 2.19
N THR A 49 2.15 -11.60 3.02
CA THR A 49 2.25 -13.05 3.27
C THR A 49 1.71 -13.47 4.64
N SER A 50 0.95 -12.60 5.30
CA SER A 50 0.50 -12.79 6.68
C SER A 50 -0.64 -13.79 6.89
N THR A 51 -1.25 -14.32 5.82
CA THR A 51 -2.55 -15.03 5.82
C THR A 51 -3.75 -14.18 6.27
N LEU A 52 -3.57 -12.86 6.41
CA LEU A 52 -4.69 -11.95 6.55
C LEU A 52 -5.38 -11.76 5.21
N ARG A 53 -6.70 -11.58 5.25
CA ARG A 53 -7.52 -11.24 4.10
C ARG A 53 -8.39 -10.04 4.40
N ASP A 54 -8.74 -9.31 3.35
CA ASP A 54 -9.81 -8.34 3.46
C ASP A 54 -11.15 -9.06 3.61
N GLY A 55 -11.98 -8.49 4.50
CA GLY A 55 -13.40 -8.82 4.61
C GLY A 55 -14.22 -7.85 3.75
N GLU A 56 -15.51 -7.72 4.05
CA GLU A 56 -16.34 -6.68 3.45
C GLU A 56 -15.84 -5.26 3.78
N VAL A 57 -15.28 -5.10 4.97
CA VAL A 57 -14.71 -3.84 5.44
C VAL A 57 -13.32 -4.11 6.01
N TYR A 58 -12.36 -3.22 5.72
CA TYR A 58 -10.98 -3.28 6.23
C TYR A 58 -10.56 -2.02 7.01
N PHE A 59 -11.51 -1.13 7.31
CA PHE A 59 -11.33 0.01 8.21
C PHE A 59 -12.42 0.08 9.28
N LEU A 60 -12.11 0.65 10.45
CA LEU A 60 -13.08 0.81 11.54
C LEU A 60 -13.31 2.29 11.89
N PRO A 61 -14.46 2.63 12.49
CA PRO A 61 -14.70 3.98 13.01
C PRO A 61 -13.80 4.31 14.22
N PRO A 62 -13.63 5.61 14.56
CA PRO A 62 -12.66 6.08 15.55
C PRO A 62 -12.80 5.51 16.96
N ASP A 63 -14.01 5.13 17.36
CA ASP A 63 -14.34 4.59 18.68
C ASP A 63 -14.05 3.09 18.83
N LYS A 64 -13.65 2.43 17.74
CA LYS A 64 -13.36 0.99 17.68
C LYS A 64 -11.86 0.71 17.70
N SER A 65 -11.53 -0.58 17.83
CA SER A 65 -10.16 -1.08 17.84
C SER A 65 -9.94 -2.07 16.70
N VAL A 66 -8.75 -2.11 16.10
CA VAL A 66 -8.42 -3.15 15.10
C VAL A 66 -8.54 -4.57 15.65
N LYS A 67 -8.55 -4.75 16.97
CA LYS A 67 -8.85 -6.03 17.61
C LYS A 67 -10.26 -6.53 17.26
N ASP A 68 -11.20 -5.63 17.01
CA ASP A 68 -12.61 -5.95 16.75
C ASP A 68 -12.79 -6.67 15.40
N PHE A 69 -11.86 -6.53 14.45
CA PHE A 69 -11.81 -7.36 13.23
C PHE A 69 -11.60 -8.85 13.54
N PHE A 70 -10.97 -9.16 14.67
CA PHE A 70 -10.57 -10.51 15.05
C PHE A 70 -11.40 -11.05 16.22
N ASP A 71 -12.68 -10.67 16.28
CA ASP A 71 -13.63 -11.27 17.22
C ASP A 71 -13.73 -12.78 16.96
N LYS A 72 -13.75 -13.56 18.03
CA LYS A 72 -13.85 -15.02 17.98
C LYS A 72 -15.24 -15.49 17.53
N THR A 73 -16.23 -14.61 17.48
CA THR A 73 -17.56 -14.93 16.94
C THR A 73 -17.57 -15.04 15.42
N HIS A 74 -16.66 -14.35 14.72
CA HIS A 74 -16.54 -14.42 13.26
C HIS A 74 -16.18 -15.85 12.82
N LYS A 75 -16.84 -16.35 11.77
CA LYS A 75 -16.73 -17.75 11.34
C LYS A 75 -15.90 -17.86 10.08
N ALA A 76 -15.10 -18.92 9.93
CA ALA A 76 -14.37 -19.15 8.69
C ALA A 76 -15.31 -19.04 7.47
N GLY A 77 -14.97 -18.19 6.52
CA GLY A 77 -15.76 -17.93 5.31
C GLY A 77 -16.83 -16.84 5.41
N SER A 78 -17.10 -16.26 6.59
CA SER A 78 -17.99 -15.10 6.69
C SER A 78 -17.32 -13.82 6.21
N GLN A 79 -18.13 -12.81 5.88
CA GLN A 79 -17.67 -11.52 5.34
C GLN A 79 -16.79 -10.72 6.30
N ASP A 80 -16.90 -10.98 7.60
CA ASP A 80 -16.14 -10.39 8.70
C ASP A 80 -14.96 -11.28 9.18
N TYR A 81 -14.66 -12.36 8.45
CA TYR A 81 -13.55 -13.24 8.77
C TYR A 81 -12.26 -12.87 8.02
N HIS A 82 -11.26 -12.43 8.78
CA HIS A 82 -10.06 -11.78 8.25
C HIS A 82 -8.82 -12.67 8.14
N PHE A 83 -8.97 -14.00 8.19
CA PHE A 83 -7.89 -14.95 7.90
C PHE A 83 -8.20 -15.78 6.66
N SER A 84 -7.17 -16.18 5.91
CA SER A 84 -7.29 -17.33 5.01
C SER A 84 -7.64 -18.58 5.83
N PHE A 85 -8.40 -19.48 5.23
CA PHE A 85 -8.92 -20.67 5.91
C PHE A 85 -8.95 -21.86 4.96
N HIS A 86 -8.60 -23.03 5.48
CA HIS A 86 -8.70 -24.33 4.79
C HIS A 86 -7.95 -24.42 3.46
N ASP A 87 -6.92 -23.59 3.26
CA ASP A 87 -6.09 -23.55 2.06
C ASP A 87 -4.66 -24.07 2.29
N ASN A 88 -4.34 -24.47 3.54
CA ASN A 88 -3.03 -24.98 3.97
C ASN A 88 -1.84 -24.02 3.75
N HIS A 89 -2.10 -22.72 3.57
CA HIS A 89 -1.06 -21.71 3.44
C HIS A 89 -0.69 -21.11 4.80
N ALA A 90 0.49 -21.44 5.31
CA ALA A 90 0.97 -20.89 6.57
C ALA A 90 1.43 -19.42 6.41
N PRO A 91 1.45 -18.62 7.50
CA PRO A 91 2.09 -17.31 7.47
C PRO A 91 3.51 -17.37 6.89
N GLY A 92 3.78 -16.50 5.91
CA GLY A 92 5.03 -16.41 5.17
C GLY A 92 5.10 -17.23 3.88
N THR A 93 4.14 -18.12 3.60
CA THR A 93 4.25 -19.06 2.46
C THR A 93 3.44 -18.68 1.23
N TYR A 94 2.46 -17.80 1.35
CA TYR A 94 1.52 -17.48 0.27
C TYR A 94 1.19 -15.99 0.26
N PHE A 95 1.22 -15.38 -0.92
CA PHE A 95 0.89 -13.97 -1.10
C PHE A 95 -0.61 -13.77 -1.35
N THR A 96 -1.22 -12.86 -0.62
CA THR A 96 -2.58 -12.38 -0.88
C THR A 96 -2.66 -10.92 -0.47
N TYR A 97 -2.85 -10.03 -1.46
CA TYR A 97 -2.97 -8.60 -1.21
C TYR A 97 -4.07 -8.33 -0.17
N CYS A 98 -3.76 -7.51 0.82
CA CYS A 98 -4.63 -7.27 1.97
C CYS A 98 -4.45 -5.84 2.48
N ASN A 99 -5.51 -5.04 2.37
CA ASN A 99 -5.58 -3.67 2.86
C ASN A 99 -5.56 -3.61 4.39
N LEU A 100 -6.27 -4.52 5.06
CA LEU A 100 -6.31 -4.58 6.52
C LEU A 100 -4.91 -4.73 7.13
N ALA A 101 -4.00 -5.45 6.47
CA ALA A 101 -2.61 -5.59 6.91
C ALA A 101 -1.93 -4.22 7.10
N TYR A 102 -2.22 -3.24 6.25
CA TYR A 102 -1.69 -1.87 6.38
C TYR A 102 -2.42 -1.06 7.45
N GLY A 103 -3.71 -1.32 7.70
CA GLY A 103 -4.42 -0.81 8.88
C GLY A 103 -3.75 -1.25 10.19
N LEU A 104 -3.25 -2.49 10.24
CA LEU A 104 -2.45 -2.99 11.36
C LEU A 104 -1.07 -2.32 11.42
N VAL A 105 -0.38 -2.14 10.30
CA VAL A 105 0.90 -1.40 10.25
C VAL A 105 0.74 0.02 10.77
N GLY A 106 -0.32 0.73 10.36
CA GLY A 106 -0.64 2.06 10.89
C GLY A 106 -0.85 2.02 12.41
N THR A 107 -1.55 1.01 12.92
CA THR A 107 -1.76 0.84 14.37
C THR A 107 -0.45 0.55 15.12
N ILE A 108 0.46 -0.22 14.52
CA ILE A 108 1.80 -0.49 15.08
C ILE A 108 2.61 0.82 15.16
N ILE A 109 2.61 1.62 14.08
CA ILE A 109 3.27 2.93 14.08
C ILE A 109 2.78 3.76 15.26
N GLU A 110 1.47 3.89 15.43
CA GLU A 110 0.89 4.68 16.52
C GLU A 110 1.25 4.17 17.92
N ARG A 111 1.19 2.84 18.13
CA ARG A 111 1.54 2.24 19.42
C ARG A 111 2.98 2.49 19.80
N VAL A 112 3.87 2.47 18.82
CA VAL A 112 5.32 2.56 19.02
C VAL A 112 5.80 4.01 19.07
N SER A 113 5.21 4.90 18.26
CA SER A 113 5.57 6.32 18.23
C SER A 113 4.86 7.15 19.30
N GLY A 114 3.67 6.72 19.74
CA GLY A 114 2.78 7.53 20.57
C GLY A 114 2.09 8.66 19.79
N GLU A 115 2.19 8.66 18.46
CA GLU A 115 1.67 9.68 17.57
C GLU A 115 0.66 9.09 16.59
N ARG A 116 -0.41 9.82 16.30
CA ARG A 116 -1.46 9.42 15.35
C ARG A 116 -0.87 9.19 13.95
N PHE A 117 -1.31 8.15 13.25
CA PHE A 117 -0.67 7.67 12.02
C PHE A 117 -0.53 8.76 10.94
N ASP A 118 -1.61 9.48 10.66
CA ASP A 118 -1.65 10.55 9.64
C ASP A 118 -0.63 11.65 9.93
N ARG A 119 -0.51 12.03 11.21
CA ARG A 119 0.46 13.04 11.68
C ARG A 119 1.87 12.50 11.69
N TYR A 120 2.08 11.25 12.10
CA TYR A 120 3.39 10.63 12.05
C TYR A 120 3.93 10.61 10.61
N GLN A 121 3.12 10.17 9.64
CA GLN A 121 3.53 10.20 8.23
C GLN A 121 3.79 11.62 7.74
N LYS A 122 2.96 12.59 8.14
CA LYS A 122 3.18 14.00 7.78
C LYS A 122 4.50 14.53 8.34
N HIS A 123 4.70 14.47 9.66
CA HIS A 123 5.84 15.08 10.33
C HIS A 123 7.17 14.37 10.05
N HIS A 124 7.16 13.04 9.90
CA HIS A 124 8.38 12.25 9.77
C HIS A 124 8.66 11.80 8.34
N VAL A 125 7.72 11.90 7.40
CA VAL A 125 7.97 11.51 6.00
C VAL A 125 7.72 12.66 5.03
N LEU A 126 6.52 13.25 5.04
CA LEU A 126 6.13 14.22 4.02
C LEU A 126 6.81 15.58 4.21
N ASP A 127 6.77 16.14 5.43
CA ASP A 127 7.34 17.45 5.74
C ASP A 127 8.87 17.50 5.56
N PRO A 128 9.66 16.52 6.03
CA PRO A 128 11.12 16.51 5.79
C PRO A 128 11.47 16.42 4.30
N LEU A 129 10.61 15.77 3.51
CA LEU A 129 10.74 15.70 2.06
C LEU A 129 10.07 16.87 1.34
N LYS A 130 9.50 17.86 2.04
CA LYS A 130 8.77 19.00 1.48
C LYS A 130 7.70 18.56 0.47
N ILE A 131 6.96 17.52 0.82
CA ILE A 131 5.84 17.01 0.03
C ILE A 131 4.55 17.56 0.64
N ASP A 132 3.83 18.35 -0.15
CA ASP A 132 2.46 18.76 0.17
C ASP A 132 1.52 17.56 -0.07
N GLY A 133 0.99 17.02 1.03
CA GLY A 133 0.13 15.84 1.04
C GLY A 133 -0.19 15.40 2.46
N GLY A 134 -1.02 14.36 2.57
CA GLY A 134 -1.42 13.80 3.85
C GLY A 134 -2.54 12.79 3.73
N TYR A 135 -2.89 12.17 4.85
CA TYR A 135 -3.96 11.17 4.92
C TYR A 135 -5.29 11.75 5.42
N ASN A 136 -5.24 12.92 6.05
CA ASN A 136 -6.39 13.58 6.66
C ASN A 136 -6.78 14.81 5.85
N VAL A 137 -7.82 14.70 5.03
CA VAL A 137 -8.32 15.80 4.19
C VAL A 137 -8.61 17.07 5.00
N ALA A 138 -9.09 16.93 6.24
CA ALA A 138 -9.41 18.07 7.11
C ALA A 138 -8.17 18.76 7.71
N GLU A 139 -7.00 18.11 7.67
CA GLU A 139 -5.71 18.65 8.15
C GLU A 139 -4.70 18.86 7.00
N LEU A 140 -5.13 18.79 5.73
CA LEU A 140 -4.28 19.15 4.60
C LEU A 140 -3.95 20.65 4.62
N GLU A 141 -2.75 21.00 4.17
CA GLU A 141 -2.32 22.40 4.07
C GLU A 141 -3.06 23.15 2.96
N HIS A 142 -3.33 22.45 1.84
CA HIS A 142 -3.99 23.00 0.65
C HIS A 142 -5.19 22.12 0.21
N PRO A 143 -6.26 22.01 1.03
CA PRO A 143 -7.41 21.15 0.73
C PRO A 143 -8.15 21.56 -0.56
N GLU A 144 -8.02 22.82 -1.00
CA GLU A 144 -8.58 23.31 -2.26
C GLU A 144 -7.95 22.68 -3.51
N ARG A 145 -6.82 22.00 -3.36
CA ARG A 145 -6.13 21.28 -4.46
C ARG A 145 -6.56 19.83 -4.60
N VAL A 146 -7.40 19.31 -3.72
CA VAL A 146 -7.91 17.94 -3.81
C VAL A 146 -8.78 17.82 -5.05
N ALA A 147 -8.37 16.97 -5.99
CA ALA A 147 -9.15 16.69 -7.19
C ALA A 147 -10.40 15.88 -6.82
N THR A 148 -11.50 16.16 -7.51
CA THR A 148 -12.69 15.30 -7.45
C THR A 148 -12.41 14.07 -8.31
N LEU A 149 -12.54 12.88 -7.72
CA LEU A 149 -12.48 11.64 -8.47
C LEU A 149 -13.82 11.35 -9.14
N TYR A 150 -13.81 10.59 -10.22
CA TYR A 150 -14.97 10.14 -10.97
C TYR A 150 -14.92 8.62 -11.08
N GLN A 151 -16.04 7.97 -10.75
CA GLN A 151 -16.23 6.55 -11.00
C GLN A 151 -16.97 6.35 -12.31
N HIS A 152 -16.55 5.34 -13.06
CA HIS A 152 -17.30 4.88 -14.23
C HIS A 152 -18.41 3.94 -13.77
N VAL A 153 -19.65 4.30 -14.06
CA VAL A 153 -20.87 3.53 -13.77
C VAL A 153 -21.63 3.29 -15.08
N PRO A 154 -22.61 2.37 -15.14
CA PRO A 154 -23.34 2.09 -16.38
C PRO A 154 -24.01 3.32 -17.04
N SER A 155 -24.30 4.37 -16.27
CA SER A 155 -24.89 5.64 -16.73
C SER A 155 -23.87 6.68 -17.20
N GLY A 156 -22.56 6.41 -17.08
CA GLY A 156 -21.47 7.34 -17.43
C GLY A 156 -20.51 7.57 -16.26
N TYR A 157 -20.05 8.80 -16.07
CA TYR A 157 -19.14 9.15 -14.98
C TYR A 157 -19.88 9.85 -13.85
N GLU A 158 -19.74 9.32 -12.64
CA GLU A 158 -20.28 9.92 -11.42
C GLU A 158 -19.14 10.46 -10.56
N ALA A 159 -19.25 11.74 -10.18
CA ALA A 159 -18.29 12.36 -9.29
C ALA A 159 -18.32 11.65 -7.93
N THR A 160 -17.24 10.96 -7.60
CA THR A 160 -16.92 10.53 -6.25
C THR A 160 -16.27 11.72 -5.56
N VAL A 161 -17.13 12.59 -5.03
CA VAL A 161 -16.62 13.69 -4.23
C VAL A 161 -16.08 13.06 -2.94
N ASP A 162 -14.80 13.25 -2.66
CA ASP A 162 -14.19 13.15 -1.32
C ASP A 162 -14.79 14.22 -0.38
N SER A 163 -16.09 14.48 -0.49
CA SER A 163 -16.82 15.51 0.22
C SER A 163 -16.88 15.15 1.69
N GLN A 164 -15.87 15.66 2.40
CA GLN A 164 -15.90 16.16 3.76
C GLN A 164 -16.51 15.19 4.78
N PRO A 165 -15.64 14.84 5.72
CA PRO A 165 -15.38 13.48 6.17
C PRO A 165 -16.08 12.33 5.44
N LEU A 166 -15.41 11.17 5.24
CA LEU A 166 -16.12 9.89 5.46
C LEU A 166 -16.91 10.10 6.76
N LYS A 167 -18.23 9.88 6.83
CA LYS A 167 -19.13 10.30 7.94
C LYS A 167 -18.56 10.18 9.38
N SER A 168 -17.52 9.37 9.57
CA SER A 168 -16.62 9.18 10.72
C SER A 168 -15.47 10.18 10.97
N TRP A 169 -15.16 11.19 10.15
CA TRP A 169 -14.03 12.14 10.37
C TRP A 169 -14.43 13.53 10.86
N SER A 170 -15.44 13.68 11.71
CA SER A 170 -15.63 14.98 12.35
C SER A 170 -14.61 15.19 13.49
N LYS A 171 -14.38 16.45 13.89
CA LYS A 171 -13.58 16.76 15.09
C LYS A 171 -14.13 16.06 16.33
N GLU A 172 -15.46 15.92 16.39
CA GLU A 172 -16.18 15.20 17.45
C GLU A 172 -15.95 13.69 17.34
N ALA A 173 -15.96 13.12 16.14
CA ALA A 173 -15.68 11.70 15.94
C ALA A 173 -14.23 11.34 16.30
N LEU A 174 -13.27 12.23 16.02
CA LEU A 174 -11.88 12.07 16.45
C LEU A 174 -11.65 12.32 17.94
N ALA A 175 -12.61 12.92 18.66
CA ALA A 175 -12.47 13.16 20.10
C ALA A 175 -12.45 11.85 20.93
N SER A 176 -13.09 10.79 20.42
CA SER A 176 -13.05 9.45 21.03
C SER A 176 -11.87 8.60 20.55
N TYR A 177 -11.08 9.09 19.59
CA TYR A 177 -9.98 8.34 19.00
C TYR A 177 -8.87 8.10 20.01
N LYS A 178 -8.37 6.87 20.08
CA LYS A 178 -7.25 6.49 20.95
C LYS A 178 -6.07 6.08 20.09
N ILE A 179 -4.96 6.81 20.21
CA ILE A 179 -3.73 6.50 19.49
C ILE A 179 -3.33 5.05 19.77
N GLY A 180 -3.09 4.28 18.71
CA GLY A 180 -2.75 2.86 18.76
C GLY A 180 -3.95 1.92 18.89
N SER A 181 -5.20 2.40 18.86
CA SER A 181 -6.36 1.51 18.80
C SER A 181 -6.72 1.15 17.37
N ASN A 182 -6.66 2.11 16.44
CA ASN A 182 -7.26 1.97 15.12
C ASN A 182 -6.57 2.82 14.04
N GLY A 183 -5.37 2.41 13.60
CA GLY A 183 -4.68 3.08 12.50
C GLY A 183 -5.40 2.95 11.15
N SER A 184 -6.27 1.93 10.98
CA SER A 184 -7.03 1.71 9.74
C SER A 184 -7.95 2.87 9.37
N MET A 185 -8.37 3.66 10.36
CA MET A 185 -9.22 4.83 10.16
C MET A 185 -8.61 5.84 9.19
N PHE A 186 -7.28 5.99 9.21
CA PHE A 186 -6.54 6.93 8.34
C PHE A 186 -6.17 6.33 6.98
N SER A 187 -6.73 5.17 6.63
CA SER A 187 -6.48 4.44 5.39
C SER A 187 -4.98 4.32 5.02
N PRO A 188 -4.13 3.70 5.85
CA PRO A 188 -2.69 3.54 5.56
C PRO A 188 -2.38 2.80 4.24
N GLN A 189 -3.33 2.02 3.74
CA GLN A 189 -3.23 1.26 2.49
C GLN A 189 -3.38 2.11 1.22
N GLY A 190 -4.09 3.25 1.28
CA GLY A 190 -4.51 3.94 0.05
C GLY A 190 -5.12 5.34 0.21
N GLY A 191 -5.22 5.88 1.43
CA GLY A 191 -5.80 7.21 1.68
C GLY A 191 -4.81 8.37 1.61
N LEU A 192 -3.64 8.19 1.01
CA LEU A 192 -2.68 9.28 0.86
C LEU A 192 -3.11 10.20 -0.28
N HIS A 193 -3.42 11.46 0.04
CA HIS A 193 -3.55 12.54 -0.94
C HIS A 193 -2.17 13.14 -1.22
N ILE A 194 -1.73 13.07 -2.47
CA ILE A 194 -0.42 13.53 -2.92
C ILE A 194 -0.46 13.93 -4.40
N SER A 195 0.26 14.98 -4.77
CA SER A 195 0.37 15.43 -6.16
C SER A 195 1.45 14.68 -6.94
N LEU A 196 1.43 14.76 -8.28
CA LEU A 196 2.53 14.26 -9.13
C LEU A 196 3.89 14.92 -8.79
N GLN A 197 3.88 16.18 -8.34
CA GLN A 197 5.10 16.84 -7.86
C GLN A 197 5.60 16.20 -6.56
N GLY A 198 4.69 15.86 -5.64
CA GLY A 198 5.01 15.11 -4.43
C GLY A 198 5.57 13.72 -4.75
N LEU A 199 4.94 12.98 -5.67
CA LEU A 199 5.44 11.69 -6.15
C LEU A 199 6.81 11.82 -6.83
N THR A 200 7.06 12.91 -7.56
CA THR A 200 8.39 13.18 -8.16
C THR A 200 9.46 13.30 -7.09
N ARG A 201 9.19 14.05 -6.01
CA ARG A 201 10.11 14.20 -4.87
C ARG A 201 10.33 12.85 -4.17
N LEU A 202 9.28 12.06 -4.02
CA LEU A 202 9.37 10.72 -3.46
C LEU A 202 10.24 9.79 -4.32
N ALA A 203 10.09 9.81 -5.65
CA ALA A 203 10.94 9.06 -6.57
C ALA A 203 12.41 9.49 -6.45
N GLN A 204 12.67 10.79 -6.39
CA GLN A 204 14.03 11.32 -6.17
C GLN A 204 14.62 10.83 -4.85
N PHE A 205 13.84 10.83 -3.77
CA PHE A 205 14.24 10.31 -2.46
C PHE A 205 14.63 8.83 -2.52
N MET A 206 13.82 7.99 -3.18
CA MET A 206 14.10 6.56 -3.34
C MET A 206 15.36 6.33 -4.19
N ILE A 207 15.47 7.00 -5.35
CA ILE A 207 16.65 6.92 -6.24
C ILE A 207 17.92 7.39 -5.53
N GLN A 208 17.84 8.46 -4.73
CA GLN A 208 18.95 8.99 -3.95
C GLN A 208 19.20 8.24 -2.63
N ARG A 209 18.65 7.02 -2.48
CA ARG A 209 18.93 6.09 -1.38
C ARG A 209 18.67 6.70 0.00
N GLY A 210 17.48 7.26 0.16
CA GLY A 210 16.97 7.72 1.45
C GLY A 210 17.37 9.15 1.80
N LYS A 211 17.82 9.94 0.82
CA LYS A 211 18.23 11.33 0.99
C LYS A 211 17.60 12.21 -0.09
N LEU A 212 17.12 13.40 0.28
CA LEU A 212 16.64 14.41 -0.66
C LEU A 212 16.97 15.81 -0.12
N ASP A 213 17.39 16.74 -0.98
CA ASP A 213 17.69 18.14 -0.62
C ASP A 213 18.60 18.31 0.61
N GLY A 214 19.55 17.39 0.79
CA GLY A 214 20.47 17.39 1.93
C GLY A 214 19.95 16.65 3.17
N VAL A 215 18.65 16.36 3.26
CA VAL A 215 18.00 15.66 4.39
C VAL A 215 18.05 14.16 4.16
N ARG A 216 18.63 13.41 5.11
CA ARG A 216 18.57 11.94 5.13
C ARG A 216 17.42 11.52 6.05
N LEU A 217 16.46 10.77 5.51
CA LEU A 217 15.37 10.18 6.30
C LEU A 217 15.63 8.71 6.63
N LEU A 218 16.13 7.95 5.65
CA LEU A 218 16.47 6.54 5.80
C LEU A 218 17.91 6.29 5.36
N ALA A 219 18.55 5.31 5.98
CA ALA A 219 19.82 4.76 5.52
C ALA A 219 19.63 4.06 4.16
N PRO A 220 20.67 4.01 3.30
CA PRO A 220 20.60 3.29 2.02
C PRO A 220 20.18 1.82 2.17
N GLN A 221 20.58 1.17 3.26
CA GLN A 221 20.25 -0.22 3.58
C GLN A 221 18.76 -0.43 3.84
N SER A 222 18.05 0.57 4.38
CA SER A 222 16.61 0.48 4.58
C SER A 222 15.85 0.62 3.27
N ILE A 223 16.32 1.47 2.35
CA ILE A 223 15.79 1.54 0.99
C ILE A 223 16.02 0.21 0.26
N GLU A 224 17.24 -0.34 0.35
CA GLU A 224 17.56 -1.65 -0.23
C GLU A 224 16.69 -2.76 0.36
N ALA A 225 16.44 -2.74 1.68
CA ALA A 225 15.54 -3.70 2.33
C ALA A 225 14.10 -3.59 1.82
N MET A 226 13.60 -2.38 1.52
CA MET A 226 12.28 -2.20 0.92
C MET A 226 12.22 -2.75 -0.52
N GLU A 227 13.26 -2.52 -1.32
CA GLU A 227 13.37 -2.96 -2.71
C GLU A 227 13.62 -4.46 -2.85
N THR A 228 14.28 -5.07 -1.87
CA THR A 228 14.62 -6.50 -1.88
C THR A 228 13.34 -7.33 -1.84
N SER A 229 13.10 -8.10 -2.90
CA SER A 229 12.00 -9.05 -2.96
C SER A 229 12.08 -10.04 -1.80
N THR A 230 11.04 -10.03 -0.96
CA THR A 230 10.85 -10.99 0.13
C THR A 230 9.84 -12.08 -0.24
N TRP A 231 9.15 -11.89 -1.37
CA TRP A 231 8.32 -12.88 -2.04
C TRP A 231 8.56 -12.81 -3.54
N THR A 232 8.61 -13.97 -4.20
CA THR A 232 8.69 -14.12 -5.65
C THR A 232 7.71 -15.20 -6.08
N PHE A 233 6.92 -14.92 -7.11
CA PHE A 233 5.94 -15.85 -7.63
C PHE A 233 6.63 -17.07 -8.26
N ASN A 234 6.21 -18.26 -7.84
CA ASN A 234 6.72 -19.54 -8.35
C ASN A 234 5.70 -20.29 -9.22
N GLY A 235 4.59 -19.65 -9.59
CA GLY A 235 3.48 -20.23 -10.33
C GLY A 235 2.31 -20.68 -9.46
N GLN A 236 2.49 -20.82 -8.14
CA GLN A 236 1.46 -21.33 -7.24
C GLN A 236 1.40 -20.64 -5.86
N ASN A 237 2.42 -19.89 -5.44
CA ASN A 237 2.55 -19.35 -4.08
C ASN A 237 1.93 -17.95 -3.87
N GLY A 238 0.90 -17.59 -4.63
CA GLY A 238 0.19 -16.34 -4.41
C GLY A 238 -0.91 -16.06 -5.43
N VAL A 239 -1.77 -15.12 -5.07
CA VAL A 239 -2.80 -14.54 -5.92
C VAL A 239 -2.80 -13.03 -5.77
N CYS A 240 -2.88 -12.31 -6.88
CA CYS A 240 -2.91 -10.86 -6.91
C CYS A 240 -3.56 -10.41 -8.22
N PRO A 241 -4.50 -9.45 -8.21
CA PRO A 241 -5.06 -8.90 -9.45
C PRO A 241 -4.02 -8.05 -10.22
N TYR A 242 -3.00 -7.54 -9.54
CA TYR A 242 -1.95 -6.73 -10.14
C TYR A 242 -0.92 -7.55 -10.93
N PRO A 243 -0.19 -6.93 -11.88
CA PRO A 243 0.93 -7.52 -12.63
C PRO A 243 2.15 -7.79 -11.74
N LEU A 244 1.99 -8.69 -10.76
CA LEU A 244 2.94 -8.93 -9.70
C LEU A 244 3.65 -10.27 -9.85
N SER A 245 4.97 -10.23 -10.02
CA SER A 245 5.83 -11.41 -10.02
C SER A 245 6.80 -11.45 -8.84
N ALA A 246 7.06 -10.33 -8.18
CA ALA A 246 7.88 -10.26 -6.98
C ALA A 246 7.52 -9.03 -6.13
N TYR A 247 7.62 -9.15 -4.80
CA TYR A 247 7.18 -8.14 -3.84
C TYR A 247 8.19 -8.01 -2.68
N GLY A 248 8.61 -6.79 -2.39
CA GLY A 248 9.52 -6.42 -1.30
C GLY A 248 8.77 -5.98 -0.04
N LEU A 249 9.18 -4.89 0.59
CA LEU A 249 8.39 -4.25 1.65
C LEU A 249 7.59 -3.12 1.02
N SER A 250 6.30 -3.37 0.76
CA SER A 250 5.37 -2.45 0.07
C SER A 250 5.73 -2.05 -1.36
N LEU A 251 6.64 -2.78 -2.00
CA LEU A 251 7.14 -2.47 -3.34
C LEU A 251 7.00 -3.68 -4.26
N PHE A 252 6.36 -3.47 -5.40
CA PHE A 252 6.34 -4.39 -6.50
C PHE A 252 7.72 -4.34 -7.15
N THR A 253 8.21 -5.47 -7.62
CA THR A 253 9.37 -5.53 -8.50
C THR A 253 8.93 -6.11 -9.83
N LEU A 254 8.98 -5.30 -10.89
CA LEU A 254 8.68 -5.76 -12.24
C LEU A 254 9.92 -6.49 -12.78
N THR A 255 9.92 -7.81 -12.67
CA THR A 255 11.07 -8.66 -13.04
C THR A 255 11.08 -9.02 -14.53
N GLY A 256 9.96 -8.84 -15.23
CA GLY A 256 9.75 -9.35 -16.59
C GLY A 256 9.29 -10.80 -16.68
N THR A 257 9.21 -11.52 -15.55
CA THR A 257 8.69 -12.89 -15.52
C THR A 257 7.17 -12.91 -15.56
N LYS A 258 6.58 -14.10 -15.69
CA LYS A 258 5.12 -14.26 -15.55
C LYS A 258 4.68 -13.89 -14.14
N ASP A 259 3.57 -13.18 -14.05
CA ASP A 259 2.88 -12.84 -12.79
C ASP A 259 1.82 -13.87 -12.39
N THR A 260 1.08 -13.56 -11.34
CA THR A 260 -0.05 -14.34 -10.81
C THR A 260 -1.20 -14.54 -11.78
N ASN A 261 -1.31 -13.72 -12.84
CA ASN A 261 -2.32 -13.83 -13.89
C ASN A 261 -1.80 -14.59 -15.13
N GLY A 262 -0.54 -15.03 -15.11
CA GLY A 262 0.08 -15.83 -16.16
C GLY A 262 0.60 -15.04 -17.37
N LYS A 263 0.59 -13.69 -17.32
CA LYS A 263 1.19 -12.85 -18.37
C LYS A 263 2.52 -12.24 -17.90
N PRO A 264 3.36 -11.72 -18.79
CA PRO A 264 4.60 -11.05 -18.41
C PRO A 264 4.34 -9.78 -17.60
N ALA A 265 5.00 -9.65 -16.44
CA ALA A 265 5.04 -8.45 -15.61
C ALA A 265 6.01 -7.40 -16.20
N ILE A 266 5.68 -6.90 -17.39
CA ILE A 266 6.45 -5.88 -18.11
C ILE A 266 5.57 -4.65 -18.37
N PRO A 267 6.08 -3.42 -18.19
CA PRO A 267 5.32 -2.22 -18.50
C PRO A 267 5.36 -1.85 -19.99
N TYR A 268 6.35 -2.33 -20.73
CA TYR A 268 6.53 -2.10 -22.17
C TYR A 268 7.34 -3.22 -22.82
N VAL A 269 7.23 -3.36 -24.14
CA VAL A 269 7.99 -4.36 -24.92
C VAL A 269 9.50 -4.07 -24.84
N GLY A 270 10.31 -5.12 -24.65
CA GLY A 270 11.76 -5.00 -24.55
C GLY A 270 12.29 -4.55 -23.18
N TYR A 271 11.39 -4.41 -22.20
CA TYR A 271 11.75 -4.11 -20.82
C TYR A 271 12.77 -5.10 -20.23
N GLN A 272 13.81 -4.57 -19.58
CA GLN A 272 14.97 -5.33 -19.07
C GLN A 272 14.93 -5.55 -17.55
N GLY A 273 13.80 -5.29 -16.89
CA GLY A 273 13.68 -5.41 -15.43
C GLY A 273 14.17 -4.17 -14.67
N GLY A 274 13.95 -4.19 -13.35
CA GLY A 274 14.54 -3.21 -12.41
C GLY A 274 13.66 -2.03 -12.01
N LEU A 275 12.42 -1.93 -12.47
CA LEU A 275 11.43 -1.01 -11.92
C LEU A 275 10.86 -1.57 -10.61
N HIS A 276 10.94 -0.73 -9.58
CA HIS A 276 10.31 -0.91 -8.29
C HIS A 276 9.20 0.13 -8.15
N GLY A 277 8.13 -0.22 -7.45
CA GLY A 277 7.01 0.70 -7.37
C GLY A 277 5.74 0.13 -6.77
N HIS A 278 4.62 0.78 -7.06
CA HIS A 278 3.30 0.34 -6.65
C HIS A 278 2.25 0.97 -7.58
N LEU A 279 1.14 0.25 -7.80
CA LEU A 279 -0.06 0.78 -8.47
C LEU A 279 -1.07 1.27 -7.43
N GLY A 280 -1.87 2.26 -7.77
CA GLY A 280 -2.94 2.78 -6.92
C GLY A 280 -4.25 2.80 -7.68
N ASP A 281 -5.08 1.79 -7.42
CA ASP A 281 -6.37 1.59 -8.09
C ASP A 281 -7.48 1.58 -7.05
N ALA A 282 -8.10 2.73 -6.87
CA ALA A 282 -9.15 2.91 -5.89
C ALA A 282 -10.02 4.12 -6.21
N TYR A 283 -11.32 4.03 -5.92
CA TYR A 283 -12.23 5.18 -5.93
C TYR A 283 -12.36 5.90 -7.29
N GLY A 284 -12.08 5.21 -8.40
CA GLY A 284 -12.06 5.80 -9.75
C GLY A 284 -10.71 6.36 -10.18
N LEU A 285 -9.73 6.43 -9.25
CA LEU A 285 -8.33 6.72 -9.53
C LEU A 285 -7.61 5.45 -10.00
N HIS A 286 -6.81 5.63 -11.05
CA HIS A 286 -5.81 4.69 -11.51
C HIS A 286 -4.46 5.40 -11.60
N SER A 287 -3.48 4.94 -10.83
CA SER A 287 -2.21 5.63 -10.65
C SER A 287 -1.03 4.67 -10.56
N GLY A 288 0.15 5.16 -10.90
CA GLY A 288 1.36 4.38 -10.85
C GLY A 288 2.54 5.21 -10.37
N PHE A 289 3.30 4.61 -9.46
CA PHE A 289 4.59 5.11 -9.02
C PHE A 289 5.64 4.05 -9.34
N TRP A 290 6.53 4.33 -10.29
CA TRP A 290 7.58 3.42 -10.69
C TRP A 290 8.91 4.14 -10.78
N TYR A 291 9.98 3.53 -10.29
CA TYR A 291 11.33 4.04 -10.43
C TYR A 291 12.34 2.91 -10.58
N ASN A 292 13.45 3.16 -11.26
CA ASN A 292 14.54 2.22 -11.39
C ASN A 292 15.78 2.77 -10.66
N PRO A 293 16.20 2.13 -9.56
CA PRO A 293 17.29 2.64 -8.74
C PRO A 293 18.67 2.55 -9.42
N LYS A 294 18.81 1.80 -10.53
CA LYS A 294 20.09 1.62 -11.23
C LYS A 294 20.36 2.73 -12.25
N ASN A 295 19.32 3.15 -12.99
CA ASN A 295 19.47 4.16 -14.06
C ASN A 295 18.81 5.51 -13.71
N GLY A 296 18.03 5.59 -12.63
CA GLY A 296 17.39 6.82 -12.16
C GLY A 296 16.13 7.20 -12.94
N GLU A 297 15.60 6.32 -13.80
CA GLU A 297 14.33 6.54 -14.49
C GLU A 297 13.16 6.46 -13.50
N ALA A 298 12.12 7.25 -13.73
CA ALA A 298 10.86 7.18 -12.99
C ALA A 298 9.67 7.43 -13.93
N TYR A 299 8.60 6.67 -13.72
CA TYR A 299 7.33 6.76 -14.45
C TYR A 299 6.22 6.98 -13.42
N LEU A 300 5.59 8.14 -13.49
CA LEU A 300 4.59 8.60 -12.54
C LEU A 300 3.34 9.00 -13.31
N PHE A 301 2.19 8.43 -12.96
CA PHE A 301 0.92 8.79 -13.57
C PHE A 301 -0.22 8.73 -12.55
N ALA A 302 -1.24 9.53 -12.80
CA ALA A 302 -2.51 9.52 -12.08
C ALA A 302 -3.59 9.89 -13.09
N ALA A 303 -4.57 9.02 -13.24
CA ALA A 303 -5.72 9.18 -14.12
C ALA A 303 -6.99 8.90 -13.33
N ASP A 304 -8.03 9.65 -13.64
CA ASP A 304 -9.31 9.60 -12.94
C ASP A 304 -10.44 9.34 -13.95
N GLY A 305 -11.58 8.83 -13.48
CA GLY A 305 -12.60 8.30 -14.37
C GLY A 305 -12.13 7.02 -15.04
N TYR A 306 -11.29 6.23 -14.37
CA TYR A 306 -10.81 4.99 -14.96
C TYR A 306 -11.90 3.90 -14.84
N PRO A 307 -12.31 3.24 -15.94
CA PRO A 307 -13.24 2.11 -15.85
C PRO A 307 -12.61 0.97 -15.06
N ASP A 308 -13.42 0.20 -14.32
CA ASP A 308 -12.94 -0.90 -13.49
C ASP A 308 -11.97 -1.81 -14.27
N TYR A 309 -10.83 -2.08 -13.62
CA TYR A 309 -9.69 -2.80 -14.16
C TYR A 309 -10.16 -4.10 -14.89
N ASP A 310 -9.59 -4.33 -16.07
CA ASP A 310 -9.83 -5.47 -16.97
C ASP A 310 -11.17 -5.59 -17.70
N GLN A 311 -12.22 -4.85 -17.34
CA GLN A 311 -13.53 -5.05 -17.99
C GLN A 311 -13.64 -4.41 -19.37
N GLU A 312 -12.90 -3.33 -19.65
CA GLU A 312 -13.05 -2.58 -20.90
C GLU A 312 -11.80 -2.55 -21.79
N ARG A 313 -10.57 -2.59 -21.23
CA ARG A 313 -9.32 -2.40 -22.01
C ARG A 313 -8.11 -3.17 -21.47
N ALA A 314 -8.16 -4.49 -21.56
CA ALA A 314 -6.98 -5.34 -21.26
C ALA A 314 -5.76 -4.93 -22.10
N GLY A 315 -4.56 -4.95 -21.49
CA GLY A 315 -3.31 -4.75 -22.20
C GLY A 315 -3.06 -5.80 -23.28
N GLN A 316 -2.31 -5.41 -24.29
CA GLN A 316 -2.06 -6.24 -25.47
C GLN A 316 -0.95 -7.27 -25.23
N TYR A 317 0.07 -6.94 -24.43
CA TYR A 317 1.27 -7.76 -24.28
C TYR A 317 1.70 -7.99 -22.82
N SER A 318 1.07 -7.31 -21.87
CA SER A 318 1.33 -7.44 -20.44
C SER A 318 0.05 -7.63 -19.62
N SER A 319 0.20 -7.77 -18.31
CA SER A 319 -0.93 -7.72 -17.35
C SER A 319 -1.36 -6.30 -16.98
N PHE A 320 -0.65 -5.28 -17.46
CA PHE A 320 -1.12 -3.90 -17.33
C PHE A 320 -2.30 -3.67 -18.27
N SER A 321 -3.12 -2.67 -17.97
CA SER A 321 -4.18 -2.20 -18.86
C SER A 321 -3.61 -1.50 -20.10
N ARG A 322 -4.43 -1.35 -21.14
CA ARG A 322 -3.97 -0.71 -22.38
C ARG A 322 -3.54 0.74 -22.18
N VAL A 323 -4.21 1.49 -21.30
CA VAL A 323 -3.84 2.88 -21.02
C VAL A 323 -2.50 2.95 -20.30
N GLU A 324 -2.20 2.00 -19.42
CA GLU A 324 -0.88 1.91 -18.79
C GLU A 324 0.21 1.61 -19.81
N GLU A 325 0.00 0.62 -20.69
CA GLU A 325 0.92 0.33 -21.80
C GLU A 325 1.16 1.59 -22.66
N GLU A 326 0.11 2.37 -22.95
CA GLU A 326 0.21 3.64 -23.69
C GLU A 326 0.94 4.74 -22.89
N ASN A 327 0.74 4.83 -21.57
CA ASN A 327 1.42 5.78 -20.69
C ASN A 327 2.93 5.48 -20.62
N PHE A 328 3.30 4.22 -20.48
CA PHE A 328 4.71 3.79 -20.52
C PHE A 328 5.32 4.04 -21.91
N TYR A 329 4.57 3.80 -22.98
CA TYR A 329 4.99 4.07 -24.36
C TYR A 329 5.28 5.55 -24.62
N ASN A 330 4.29 6.42 -24.32
CA ASN A 330 4.39 7.86 -24.54
C ASN A 330 5.51 8.51 -23.69
N SER A 331 5.85 7.88 -22.57
CA SER A 331 6.94 8.30 -21.69
C SER A 331 8.34 7.82 -22.14
N GLY A 332 8.45 7.10 -23.26
CA GLY A 332 9.73 6.73 -23.88
C GLY A 332 9.92 5.25 -24.22
N GLY A 333 8.94 4.38 -23.97
CA GLY A 333 9.01 2.96 -24.34
C GLY A 333 8.91 2.76 -25.86
N LYS A 334 10.02 2.60 -26.57
CA LYS A 334 9.99 2.29 -28.01
C LYS A 334 9.40 0.91 -28.27
N ILE A 335 8.32 0.84 -29.05
CA ILE A 335 7.89 -0.37 -29.77
C ILE A 335 8.72 -0.43 -31.06
N THR A 336 9.33 -1.58 -31.34
CA THR A 336 9.70 -1.99 -32.70
C THR A 336 8.78 -3.11 -33.14
#